data_AF-A0A375Z5M8-F1
#
_entry.id   AF-A0A375Z5M8-F1
#
_cell.length_a   1.000
_cell.length_b   1.000
_cell.length_c   1.000
_cell.angle_alpha   90.00
_cell.angle_beta   90.00
_cell.angle_gamma   90.00
#
_symmetry.space_group_name_H-M   'P 1'
#
loop_
_entity.id
_entity.type
_entity.pdbx_description
1 polymer ?
#
loop_
_entity_poly.entity_id
_entity_poly.type
_entity_poly.pdbx_seq_one_letter_code
_entity_poly.pdbx_strand_id
1 'polypeptide(L)'
;MAEKFRTIAGQREAGTHGYGDHNSDWKATPEALRKAVDAYNGANQHTKDLYIERIQREPQMARAVGQLLHERELVLQRDRGMSL
;
A
#
# COMPACT_ATOMS: atom_id res chain seq x y z
N MET A 1 -5.03 -3.85 -9.46
CA MET A 1 -4.48 -2.76 -8.59
C MET A 1 -5.28 -2.60 -7.30
N ALA A 2 -6.60 -2.41 -7.39
CA ALA A 2 -7.47 -2.29 -6.22
C ALA A 2 -7.34 -3.43 -5.19
N GLU A 3 -7.29 -4.70 -5.62
CA GLU A 3 -7.12 -5.84 -4.70
C GLU A 3 -5.77 -5.81 -3.98
N LYS A 4 -4.66 -5.64 -4.72
CA LYS A 4 -3.32 -5.54 -4.11
C LYS A 4 -3.25 -4.40 -3.07
N PHE A 5 -3.86 -3.26 -3.37
CA PHE A 5 -3.97 -2.15 -2.42
C PHE A 5 -4.78 -2.54 -1.18
N ARG A 6 -5.95 -3.17 -1.36
CA ARG A 6 -6.77 -3.67 -0.23
C ARG A 6 -6.04 -4.68 0.63
N THR A 7 -5.25 -5.59 0.04
CA THR A 7 -4.44 -6.55 0.80
C THR A 7 -3.44 -5.86 1.71
N ILE A 8 -2.68 -4.89 1.18
CA ILE A 8 -1.72 -4.10 1.98
C ILE A 8 -2.46 -3.32 3.08
N ALA A 9 -3.60 -2.70 2.74
CA ALA A 9 -4.39 -1.96 3.70
C ALA A 9 -4.90 -2.83 4.85
N GLY A 10 -5.40 -4.03 4.56
CA GLY A 10 -5.81 -4.99 5.57
C GLY A 10 -4.65 -5.50 6.42
N GLN A 11 -3.48 -5.76 5.82
CA GLN A 11 -2.29 -6.17 6.58
C GLN A 11 -1.79 -5.06 7.51
N ARG A 12 -1.86 -3.80 7.04
CA ARG A 12 -1.55 -2.61 7.82
C ARG A 12 -2.53 -2.37 8.96
N GLU A 13 -3.84 -2.48 8.72
CA GLU A 13 -4.89 -2.33 9.74
C GLU A 13 -4.74 -3.38 10.84
N ALA A 14 -4.40 -4.62 10.47
CA ALA A 14 -4.11 -5.69 11.41
C ALA A 14 -2.76 -5.54 12.14
N GLY A 15 -1.84 -4.70 11.64
CA GLY A 15 -0.49 -4.55 12.18
C GLY A 15 0.37 -5.81 12.10
N THR A 16 0.01 -6.79 11.27
CA THR A 16 0.68 -8.10 11.18
C THR A 16 1.63 -8.18 9.98
N HIS A 17 2.44 -9.25 9.90
CA HIS A 17 3.22 -9.63 8.70
C HIS A 17 4.16 -8.53 8.15
N GLY A 18 4.75 -7.73 9.03
CA GLY A 18 5.70 -6.68 8.65
C GLY A 18 5.09 -5.34 8.24
N TYR A 19 3.82 -5.11 8.54
CA TYR A 19 3.12 -3.84 8.27
C TYR A 19 2.96 -2.92 9.51
N GLY A 20 3.51 -3.33 10.66
CA GLY A 20 3.57 -2.48 11.86
C GLY A 20 4.63 -1.38 11.75
N ASP A 21 4.45 -0.28 12.49
CA ASP A 21 5.33 0.90 12.43
C ASP A 21 6.80 0.62 12.76
N HIS A 22 7.07 -0.41 13.56
CA HIS A 22 8.42 -0.80 13.94
C HIS A 22 9.13 -1.67 12.90
N ASN A 23 8.41 -2.20 11.90
CA ASN A 23 8.96 -3.14 10.94
C ASN A 23 9.70 -2.43 9.79
N SER A 24 10.86 -2.99 9.41
CA SER A 24 11.71 -2.47 8.34
C SER A 24 11.01 -2.48 6.97
N ASP A 25 10.26 -3.52 6.61
CA ASP A 25 9.53 -3.63 5.34
C ASP A 25 8.48 -2.51 5.22
N TRP A 26 7.78 -2.20 6.31
CA TRP A 26 6.84 -1.09 6.32
C TRP A 26 7.55 0.25 6.22
N LYS A 27 8.61 0.48 7.01
CA LYS A 27 9.38 1.73 6.95
C LYS A 27 9.99 1.99 5.57
N ALA A 28 10.42 0.94 4.88
CA ALA A 28 10.96 0.98 3.54
C ALA A 28 9.89 1.18 2.45
N THR A 29 8.61 0.95 2.78
CA THR A 29 7.50 1.22 1.85
C THR A 29 7.46 2.72 1.50
N PRO A 30 7.30 3.09 0.20
CA PRO A 30 7.23 4.48 -0.24
C PRO A 30 6.25 5.30 0.61
N GLU A 31 6.67 6.49 1.03
CA GLU A 31 5.88 7.33 1.95
C GLU A 31 4.49 7.64 1.40
N ALA A 32 4.38 7.91 0.09
CA ALA A 32 3.10 8.15 -0.56
C ALA A 32 2.15 6.95 -0.45
N LEU A 33 2.67 5.73 -0.57
CA LEU A 33 1.87 4.51 -0.39
C LEU A 33 1.44 4.34 1.07
N ARG A 34 2.35 4.57 2.03
CA ARG A 34 2.01 4.52 3.46
C ARG A 34 0.89 5.49 3.81
N LYS A 35 1.02 6.75 3.40
CA LYS A 35 -0.02 7.78 3.61
C LYS A 35 -1.34 7.42 2.96
N ALA A 36 -1.32 6.90 1.73
CA ALA A 36 -2.54 6.48 1.04
C ALA A 36 -3.25 5.34 1.79
N VAL A 37 -2.49 4.37 2.30
CA VAL A 37 -3.02 3.25 3.08
C VAL A 37 -3.54 3.70 4.44
N ASP A 38 -2.79 4.54 5.17
CA ASP A 38 -3.21 5.04 6.48
C ASP A 38 -4.47 5.92 6.34
N ALA A 39 -4.54 6.78 5.32
CA ALA A 39 -5.73 7.58 5.01
C ALA A 39 -6.93 6.70 4.62
N TYR A 40 -6.70 5.64 3.84
CA TYR A 40 -7.74 4.68 3.51
C TYR A 40 -8.26 3.96 4.76
N ASN A 41 -7.38 3.44 5.61
CA ASN A 41 -7.75 2.71 6.82
C ASN A 41 -8.47 3.58 7.85
N GLY A 42 -8.08 4.84 8.00
CA GLY A 42 -8.74 5.81 8.88
C GLY A 42 -10.06 6.36 8.35
N ALA A 43 -10.42 6.11 7.09
CA ALA A 43 -11.65 6.63 6.50
C ALA A 43 -12.88 5.75 6.82
N ASN A 44 -14.08 6.34 6.72
CA ASN A 44 -15.32 5.58 6.82
C ASN A 44 -15.54 4.64 5.62
N GLN A 45 -16.44 3.66 5.77
CA GLN A 45 -16.68 2.63 4.75
C GLN A 45 -17.03 3.22 3.38
N HIS A 46 -17.88 4.24 3.33
CA HIS A 46 -18.27 4.89 2.07
C HIS A 46 -17.06 5.50 1.33
N THR A 47 -16.15 6.14 2.07
CA THR A 47 -14.94 6.74 1.49
C THR A 47 -13.96 5.67 1.02
N LYS A 48 -13.83 4.56 1.78
CA LYS A 48 -13.06 3.39 1.37
C LYS A 48 -13.59 2.85 0.03
N ASP A 49 -14.90 2.65 -0.09
CA ASP A 49 -15.54 2.14 -1.31
C ASP A 49 -15.32 3.07 -2.51
N LEU A 50 -15.50 4.39 -2.34
CA LEU A 50 -15.22 5.38 -3.38
C LEU A 50 -13.75 5.35 -3.83
N TYR A 51 -12.81 5.21 -2.89
CA TYR A 51 -11.40 5.14 -3.22
C TYR A 51 -11.07 3.91 -4.07
N ILE A 52 -11.65 2.75 -3.74
CA ILE A 52 -11.50 1.52 -4.53
C ILE A 52 -12.16 1.65 -5.90
N GLU A 53 -13.35 2.23 -5.96
CA GLU A 53 -14.05 2.47 -7.22
C GLU A 53 -13.21 3.35 -8.15
N ARG A 54 -12.59 4.43 -7.64
CA ARG A 54 -11.72 5.29 -8.44
C ARG A 54 -10.49 4.56 -8.96
N ILE A 55 -9.85 3.69 -8.16
CA ILE A 55 -8.74 2.84 -8.65
C ILE A 55 -9.20 1.93 -9.80
N GLN A 56 -10.45 1.46 -9.79
CA GLN A 56 -10.97 0.59 -10.84
C GLN A 56 -11.43 1.35 -12.09
N ARG A 57 -12.05 2.52 -11.92
CA ARG A 57 -12.68 3.29 -12.99
C ARG A 57 -11.77 4.32 -13.64
N GLU A 58 -10.83 4.88 -12.89
CA GLU A 58 -9.95 5.94 -13.37
C GLU A 58 -8.56 5.39 -13.73
N PRO A 59 -8.18 5.35 -15.02
CA PRO A 59 -6.88 4.82 -15.44
C PRO A 59 -5.69 5.56 -14.82
N GLN A 60 -5.83 6.86 -14.59
CA GLN A 60 -4.82 7.69 -13.92
C GLN A 60 -4.57 7.22 -12.48
N MET A 61 -5.63 6.91 -11.74
CA MET A 61 -5.54 6.47 -10.35
C MET A 61 -5.02 5.04 -10.27
N ALA A 62 -5.46 4.16 -11.18
CA ALA A 62 -4.92 2.82 -11.33
C ALA A 62 -3.41 2.82 -11.58
N ARG A 63 -2.92 3.73 -12.44
CA ARG A 63 -1.49 3.91 -12.73
C ARG A 63 -0.73 4.44 -11.52
N ALA A 64 -1.21 5.49 -10.87
CA ALA A 64 -0.57 6.05 -9.70
C ALA A 64 -0.41 5.03 -8.56
N VAL A 65 -1.49 4.30 -8.23
CA VAL A 65 -1.44 3.23 -7.23
C VAL A 65 -0.56 2.08 -7.70
N GLY A 66 -0.63 1.72 -8.99
CA GLY A 66 0.23 0.68 -9.57
C GLY A 66 1.72 0.99 -9.47
N GLN A 67 2.12 2.25 -9.72
CA GLN A 67 3.51 2.71 -9.58
C GLN A 67 3.98 2.58 -8.13
N LEU A 68 3.19 3.06 -7.18
CA LEU A 68 3.52 2.96 -5.75
C LEU A 68 3.67 1.50 -5.27
N LEU A 69 2.79 0.61 -5.75
CA LEU A 69 2.88 -0.82 -5.44
C LEU A 69 4.14 -1.46 -6.06
N HIS A 70 4.50 -1.06 -7.28
CA HIS A 70 5.70 -1.55 -7.96
C HIS A 70 6.98 -1.04 -7.29
N GLU A 71 7.04 0.25 -6.94
CA GLU A 71 8.17 0.83 -6.20
C GLU A 71 8.38 0.12 -4.85
N ARG A 72 7.30 -0.18 -4.13
CA ARG A 72 7.39 -0.98 -2.90
C ARG A 72 8.00 -2.35 -3.17
N GLU A 73 7.58 -3.04 -4.23
CA GLU A 73 8.12 -4.35 -4.59
C GLU A 73 9.63 -4.28 -4.88
N LEU A 74 10.07 -3.27 -5.63
CA LEU A 74 11.49 -3.04 -5.92
C LEU A 74 12.31 -2.75 -4.65
N VAL A 75 11.79 -1.92 -3.74
CA VAL A 75 12.46 -1.61 -2.48
C VAL A 75 12.61 -2.86 -1.62
N LEU A 76 11.56 -3.66 -1.49
CA LEU A 76 11.60 -4.89 -0.70
C LEU A 76 12.48 -5.98 -1.33
N GLN A 77 12.52 -6.07 -2.66
CA GLN A 77 13.46 -6.96 -3.34
C GLN A 77 14.90 -6.54 -3.09
N ARG A 78 15.20 -5.24 -3.12
CA ARG A 78 16.54 -4.72 -2.83
C ARG A 78 16.96 -5.01 -1.40
N ASP A 79 16.07 -4.80 -0.43
CA ASP A 79 16.37 -5.04 0.99
C ASP A 79 16.62 -6.55 1.26
N ARG A 80 15.83 -7.42 0.62
CA ARG A 80 16.02 -8.89 0.70
C ARG A 80 17.23 -9.40 -0.09
N GLY A 81 17.61 -8.71 -1.16
CA GLY A 81 18.79 -9.02 -1.98
C GLY A 81 20.11 -8.55 -1.38
N MET A 82 20.08 -7.67 -0.37
CA MET A 82 21.25 -7.23 0.41
C MET A 82 21.47 -8.05 1.69
N SER A 83 20.99 -9.30 1.72
CA SER A 83 21.41 -10.31 2.69
C SER A 83 22.53 -11.17 2.09
N LEU A 84 23.73 -10.59 1.93
CA LEU A 84 24.97 -11.32 1.66
C LEU A 84 26.07 -10.76 2.56
#